data_AF-A0A662CX56-F1
#
_entry.id   AF-A0A662CX56-F1
#
_cell.length_a   1.000
_cell.length_b   1.000
_cell.length_c   1.000
_cell.angle_alpha   90.00
_cell.angle_beta   90.00
_cell.angle_gamma   90.00
#
_symmetry.space_group_name_H-M   'P 1'
#
loop_
_entity.id
_entity.type
_entity.pdbx_description
1 polymer ?
#
loop_
_entity_poly.entity_id
_entity_poly.type
_entity_poly.pdbx_seq_one_letter_code
_entity_poly.pdbx_strand_id
1 'polypeptide(L)' 'MNQIIRKATILIRLWTDGDPADDTAWHGSADHIGSGKSFHFQTLDEFVAWMRQQLKEVNKP' A
#
# COMPACT_ATOMS: atom_id res chain seq x y z
N MET A 1 -29.80 -6.98 -11.35
CA MET A 1 -28.44 -7.57 -11.39
C MET A 1 -27.72 -7.09 -10.13
N ASN A 2 -27.39 -7.99 -9.19
CA ASN A 2 -26.60 -7.62 -8.02
C ASN A 2 -25.15 -7.38 -8.46
N GLN A 3 -24.64 -6.16 -8.31
CA GLN A 3 -23.21 -5.93 -8.45
C GLN A 3 -22.50 -6.58 -7.27
N ILE A 4 -21.57 -7.50 -7.57
CA ILE A 4 -20.70 -8.09 -6.56
C ILE A 4 -19.75 -7.00 -6.10
N ILE A 5 -19.88 -6.58 -4.83
CA ILE A 5 -18.94 -5.61 -4.24
C ILE A 5 -17.62 -6.35 -3.98
N ARG A 6 -16.61 -6.08 -4.82
CA ARG A 6 -15.22 -6.53 -4.56
C ARG A 6 -14.59 -5.57 -3.56
N LYS A 7 -14.10 -6.09 -2.42
CA LYS A 7 -13.41 -5.31 -1.39
C LYS A 7 -11.99 -5.84 -1.24
N ALA A 8 -11.01 -4.93 -1.25
CA ALA A 8 -9.66 -5.20 -0.78
C ALA A 8 -9.44 -4.40 0.50
N THR A 9 -8.92 -5.06 1.54
CA THR A 9 -8.61 -4.42 2.81
C THR A 9 -7.11 -4.52 3.04
N ILE A 10 -6.48 -3.38 3.28
CA ILE A 10 -5.03 -3.26 3.41
C ILE A 10 -4.75 -2.47 4.69
N LEU A 11 -3.85 -2.98 5.53
CA LEU A 11 -3.27 -2.24 6.64
C LEU A 11 -1.94 -1.63 6.18
N ILE A 12 -1.79 -0.32 6.30
CA ILE A 12 -0.59 0.40 5.89
C ILE A 12 0.08 0.98 7.14
N ARG A 13 1.39 0.80 7.25
CA ARG A 13 2.24 1.43 8.26
C ARG A 13 3.31 2.24 7.56
N LEU A 14 3.49 3.49 7.97
CA LEU A 14 4.54 4.39 7.50
C LEU A 14 5.25 4.95 8.73
N TRP A 15 6.57 4.98 8.68
CA TRP A 15 7.40 5.56 9.74
C TRP A 15 8.64 6.19 9.13
N THR A 16 9.34 7.02 9.90
CA THR A 16 10.62 7.60 9.51
C THR A 16 11.65 7.26 10.58
N ASP A 17 12.84 6.86 10.15
CA ASP A 17 13.99 6.60 11.02
C ASP A 17 14.97 7.79 11.03
N GLY A 18 14.49 8.99 10.68
CA GLY A 18 15.29 10.22 10.60
C GLY A 18 14.44 11.49 10.52
N ASP A 19 14.92 12.48 9.77
CA ASP A 19 14.18 13.72 9.54
C ASP A 19 12.96 13.43 8.63
N PRO A 20 11.72 13.74 9.05
CA PRO A 20 10.54 13.62 8.19
C PRO A 20 10.62 14.42 6.89
N ALA A 21 11.46 15.45 6.82
CA ALA A 21 11.71 16.25 5.61
C ALA A 21 12.66 15.57 4.61
N ASP A 22 13.35 14.50 5.00
CA ASP A 22 14.15 13.66 4.11
C ASP A 22 13.30 12.51 3.59
N ASP A 23 12.94 12.57 2.30
CA ASP A 23 12.12 11.55 1.63
C ASP A 23 12.75 10.14 1.68
N THR A 24 14.07 10.04 1.87
CA THR A 24 14.80 8.77 1.94
C THR A 24 14.81 8.15 3.34
N ALA A 25 14.43 8.91 4.37
CA ALA A 25 14.31 8.42 5.74
C ALA A 25 12.99 7.69 6.01
N TRP A 26 12.05 7.73 5.05
CA TRP A 26 10.74 7.12 5.16
C TRP A 26 10.75 5.65 4.78
N HIS A 27 10.12 4.85 5.63
CA HIS A 27 9.91 3.43 5.42
C HIS A 27 8.43 3.09 5.55
N GLY A 28 8.05 1.94 4.99
CA GLY A 28 6.69 1.49 5.10
C GLY A 28 6.50 0.00 4.95
N SER A 29 5.33 -0.46 5.38
CA SER A 29 4.82 -1.79 5.09
C SER A 29 3.33 -1.75 4.81
N ALA A 30 2.88 -2.71 3.99
CA ALA A 30 1.47 -2.91 3.72
C ALA A 30 1.12 -4.40 3.80
N ASP A 31 0.09 -4.71 4.57
CA ASP A 31 -0.43 -6.06 4.76
C ASP A 31 -1.82 -6.17 4.14
N HIS A 32 -1.99 -7.10 3.20
CA HIS A 32 -3.30 -7.38 2.62
C HIS A 32 -4.09 -8.35 3.50
N ILE A 33 -5.13 -7.81 4.13
CA ILE A 33 -6.00 -8.56 5.02
C ILE A 33 -6.78 -9.60 4.20
N GLY A 34 -6.72 -10.85 4.64
CA GLY A 34 -7.37 -12.00 4.00
C GLY A 34 -6.54 -12.73 2.93
N SER A 35 -5.49 -12.11 2.36
CA SER A 35 -4.56 -12.84 1.46
C SER A 35 -3.23 -13.18 2.13
N GLY A 36 -2.87 -12.49 3.22
CA GLY A 36 -1.61 -12.71 3.94
C GLY A 36 -0.38 -12.18 3.21
N LYS A 37 -0.55 -11.49 2.08
CA LYS A 37 0.56 -10.85 1.37
C LYS A 37 1.01 -9.60 2.11
N SER A 38 2.33 -9.45 2.25
CA SER A 38 2.96 -8.29 2.86
C SER A 38 3.98 -7.67 1.91
N PHE A 39 4.07 -6.35 1.92
CA PHE A 39 5.00 -5.56 1.12
C PHE A 39 5.75 -4.60 2.02
N HIS A 40 7.01 -4.32 1.70
CA HIS A 40 7.85 -3.35 2.39
C HIS A 40 8.35 -2.31 1.38
N PHE A 41 8.52 -1.08 1.83
CA PHE A 41 8.93 0.06 1.01
C PHE A 41 10.07 0.78 1.72
N GLN A 42 11.11 1.13 0.97
CA GLN A 42 12.29 1.86 1.46
C GLN A 42 12.18 3.37 1.23
N THR A 43 11.17 3.81 0.46
CA THR A 43 10.90 5.22 0.19
C THR A 43 9.39 5.47 0.08
N LEU A 44 8.97 6.73 0.23
CA LEU A 44 7.57 7.14 -0.02
C LEU A 44 7.15 6.91 -1.48
N ASP A 45 8.07 7.10 -2.43
CA ASP A 45 7.78 6.93 -3.85
C ASP A 45 7.43 5.48 -4.19
N GLU A 46 8.14 4.50 -3.61
CA GLU A 46 7.81 3.07 -3.76
C GLU A 46 6.40 2.76 -3.23
N PHE A 47 6.05 3.30 -2.06
CA PHE A 47 4.73 3.14 -1.48
C PHE A 47 3.63 3.74 -2.37
N VAL A 48 3.82 4.97 -2.88
CA VAL A 48 2.86 5.64 -3.75
C VAL A 48 2.68 4.89 -5.08
N ALA A 49 3.78 4.41 -5.67
CA ALA A 49 3.74 3.61 -6.89
C ALA A 49 2.95 2.30 -6.67
N TRP A 50 3.20 1.61 -5.56
CA TRP A 50 2.49 0.39 -5.18
C TRP A 50 0.99 0.64 -4.94
N MET A 51 0.63 1.69 -4.19
CA MET A 51 -0.76 2.10 -3.95
C MET A 51 -1.53 2.33 -5.25
N ARG A 52 -0.91 3.03 -6.22
CA ARG A 52 -1.51 3.27 -7.54
C ARG A 52 -1.74 1.97 -8.30
N GLN A 53 -0.82 1.00 -8.20
CA GLN A 53 -1.00 -0.31 -8.80
C GLN A 53 -2.16 -1.08 -8.14
N GLN A 54 -2.24 -1.10 -6.82
CA GLN A 54 -3.31 -1.80 -6.10
C GLN A 54 -4.70 -1.24 -6.43
N LEU A 55 -4.84 0.09 -6.53
CA LEU A 55 -6.09 0.71 -6.96
C LEU A 55 -6.48 0.33 -8.40
N LYS A 56 -5.51 0.13 -9.30
CA LYS A 56 -5.79 -0.37 -10.65
C LYS A 56 -6.22 -1.83 -10.65
N GLU A 57 -5.63 -2.67 -9.79
CA GLU A 57 -5.97 -4.09 -9.68
C GLU A 57 -7.36 -4.33 -9.10
N VAL A 58 -7.76 -3.55 -8.08
CA VAL A 58 -9.11 -3.62 -7.50
C VAL A 58 -10.19 -3.22 -8.52
N ASN A 59 -9.86 -2.33 -9.46
CA ASN A 59 -10.77 -1.86 -10.49
C ASN A 59 -10.80 -2.74 -11.75
N LYS A 60 -10.07 -3.87 -11.79
CA LYS A 60 -10.18 -4.82 -12.91
C LYS A 60 -11.49 -5.62 -12.80
N PRO A 61 -12.23 -5.78 -13.92
CA PRO A 61 -13.55 -6.42 -13.93
C PRO A 61 -13.57 -7.87 -13.44
#